data_AF-A3CVG9-F1
#
_entry.id   AF-A3CVG9-F1
#
_cell.length_a   1.000
_cell.length_b   1.000
_cell.length_c   1.000
_cell.angle_alpha   90.00
_cell.angle_beta   90.00
_cell.angle_gamma   90.00
#
_symmetry.space_group_name_H-M   'P 1'
#
loop_
_entity.id
_entity.type
_entity.pdbx_description
1 polymer ?
#
loop_
_entity_poly.entity_id
_entity_poly.type
_entity_poly.pdbx_seq_one_letter_code
_entity_poly.pdbx_strand_id
1 'polypeptide(L)'
;MPGTRHMRLISWNIDLFRSGLKSVEKKVEAVCRHSPDIVAFQEVTDRALPLFREELEKFGLLHSIDSLALVEIARVAYMAERLNDLRARGANDPFQFAYNVSRLSEQYYPPGEAKSCGCLIASRYPLTPLNPLDFDIPWKQRVVSAVVSAPAGEFEVHNAHVPTAIGTRRNEIVKAETLAGIYRHLAVQSARPRILCGDLHIPEAELPDGTIVPFYRDIIPDETYNTMISESDEYLGRPRKWWYNAEMNVLPGLAEYDLPDVFRRLHGYQAREYSWCPDRGPEDVPKCKRYDHIFASTRLNPTACWYLHDLRGQGLSDHSAVVMDFEP
;
A
#
# COMPACT_ATOMS: atom_id res chain seq x y z
N MET A 1 -27.73 22.56 -12.69
CA MET A 1 -27.41 21.13 -12.55
C MET A 1 -26.10 21.04 -11.78
N PRO A 2 -26.03 20.44 -10.60
CA PRO A 2 -24.73 20.10 -10.04
C PRO A 2 -24.16 19.03 -10.98
N GLY A 3 -23.16 19.39 -11.77
CA GLY A 3 -22.52 18.45 -12.70
C GLY A 3 -22.04 17.22 -11.93
N THR A 4 -22.22 16.04 -12.52
CA THR A 4 -21.62 14.79 -12.05
C THR A 4 -20.16 15.05 -11.74
N ARG A 5 -19.77 14.95 -10.46
CA ARG A 5 -18.41 15.26 -10.03
C ARG A 5 -17.56 14.03 -10.27
N HIS A 6 -16.92 13.99 -11.44
CA HIS A 6 -15.89 13.01 -11.76
C HIS A 6 -14.70 13.17 -10.80
N MET A 7 -14.13 12.07 -10.34
CA MET A 7 -12.92 12.05 -9.53
C MET A 7 -11.95 10.99 -10.07
N ARG A 8 -10.70 11.38 -10.31
CA ARG A 8 -9.64 10.48 -10.78
C ARG A 8 -8.57 10.24 -9.73
N LEU A 9 -8.33 8.99 -9.40
CA LEU A 9 -7.20 8.54 -8.58
C LEU A 9 -6.19 7.80 -9.45
N ILE A 10 -4.90 8.09 -9.27
CA ILE A 10 -3.80 7.33 -9.89
C ILE A 10 -2.89 6.78 -8.81
N SER A 11 -2.69 5.46 -8.77
CA SER A 11 -1.70 4.82 -7.92
C SER A 11 -0.50 4.36 -8.75
N TRP A 12 0.72 4.58 -8.27
CA TRP A 12 1.92 4.23 -9.02
C TRP A 12 3.14 3.97 -8.14
N ASN A 13 3.73 2.77 -8.27
CA ASN A 13 5.09 2.53 -7.78
C ASN A 13 6.07 3.28 -8.68
N ILE A 14 6.79 4.24 -8.09
CA ILE A 14 7.67 5.14 -8.82
C ILE A 14 9.09 4.60 -9.00
N ASP A 15 9.47 3.45 -8.43
CA ASP A 15 10.82 2.85 -8.58
C ASP A 15 11.95 3.89 -8.52
N LEU A 16 11.97 4.70 -7.45
CA LEU A 16 13.00 5.73 -7.29
C LEU A 16 14.37 5.15 -7.01
N PHE A 17 14.44 3.90 -6.54
CA PHE A 17 15.69 3.22 -6.32
C PHE A 17 16.50 3.12 -7.62
N ARG A 18 15.86 2.80 -8.76
CA ARG A 18 16.54 2.75 -10.07
C ARG A 18 16.58 4.10 -10.78
N SER A 19 15.48 4.86 -10.73
CA SER A 19 15.34 6.09 -11.53
C SER A 19 15.99 7.35 -10.92
N GLY A 20 16.16 7.39 -9.60
CA GLY A 20 16.85 8.47 -8.88
C GLY A 20 16.12 9.83 -8.87
N LEU A 21 16.63 10.77 -8.06
CA LEU A 21 15.95 12.06 -7.78
C LEU A 21 15.72 12.94 -9.01
N LYS A 22 16.61 12.87 -10.02
CA LYS A 22 16.50 13.68 -11.25
C LYS A 22 15.27 13.31 -12.10
N SER A 23 14.64 12.17 -11.82
CA SER A 23 13.46 11.70 -12.56
C SER A 23 12.13 12.25 -12.01
N VAL A 24 12.13 12.88 -10.83
CA VAL A 24 10.90 13.30 -10.12
C VAL A 24 10.02 14.22 -10.98
N GLU A 25 10.58 15.31 -11.50
CA GLU A 25 9.86 16.26 -12.36
C GLU A 25 9.22 15.57 -13.55
N LYS A 26 10.00 14.78 -14.31
CA LYS A 26 9.53 14.04 -15.48
C LYS A 26 8.40 13.06 -15.14
N LYS A 27 8.48 12.38 -13.99
CA LYS A 27 7.46 11.45 -13.50
C LYS A 27 6.17 12.17 -13.14
N VAL A 28 6.27 13.27 -12.38
CA VAL A 28 5.13 14.09 -11.98
C VAL A 28 4.44 14.68 -13.20
N GLU A 29 5.20 15.25 -14.14
CA GLU A 29 4.65 15.76 -15.39
C GLU A 29 3.92 14.65 -16.16
N ALA A 30 4.54 13.48 -16.33
CA ALA A 30 3.96 12.39 -17.09
C ALA A 30 2.64 11.88 -16.50
N VAL A 31 2.57 11.70 -15.17
CA VAL A 31 1.33 11.24 -14.53
C VAL A 31 0.28 12.35 -14.45
N CYS A 32 0.68 13.61 -14.26
CA CYS A 32 -0.26 14.73 -14.15
C CYS A 32 -0.89 15.14 -15.50
N ARG A 33 -0.31 14.73 -16.64
CA ARG A 33 -0.98 14.82 -17.96
C ARG A 33 -2.31 14.07 -18.01
N HIS A 34 -2.52 13.11 -17.12
CA HIS A 34 -3.79 12.39 -16.98
C HIS A 34 -4.77 13.10 -16.03
N SER A 35 -4.47 14.31 -15.58
CA SER A 35 -5.32 15.16 -14.74
C SER A 35 -5.89 14.45 -13.49
N PRO A 36 -5.05 13.81 -12.65
CA PRO A 36 -5.52 13.22 -11.40
C PRO A 36 -6.07 14.28 -10.45
N ASP A 37 -7.07 13.90 -9.67
CA ASP A 37 -7.48 14.60 -8.45
C ASP A 37 -6.67 14.11 -7.25
N ILE A 38 -6.29 12.85 -7.26
CA ILE A 38 -5.51 12.19 -6.21
C ILE A 38 -4.42 11.34 -6.86
N VAL A 39 -3.20 11.44 -6.33
CA VAL A 39 -2.12 10.50 -6.64
C VAL A 39 -1.66 9.78 -5.38
N ALA A 40 -1.34 8.51 -5.53
CA ALA A 40 -0.79 7.65 -4.50
C ALA A 40 0.52 7.04 -5.00
N PHE A 41 1.66 7.46 -4.46
CA PHE A 41 2.97 6.94 -4.86
C PHE A 41 3.54 5.99 -3.83
N GLN A 42 4.13 4.89 -4.29
CA GLN A 42 4.90 3.93 -3.51
C GLN A 42 6.38 4.03 -3.88
N GLU A 43 7.30 3.73 -2.96
CA GLU A 43 8.76 3.88 -3.17
C GLU A 43 9.27 5.32 -3.23
N VAL A 44 8.59 6.24 -2.53
CA VAL A 44 9.14 7.58 -2.27
C VAL A 44 10.24 7.52 -1.22
N THR A 45 11.28 8.35 -1.36
CA THR A 45 12.36 8.46 -0.38
C THR A 45 12.27 9.79 0.37
N ASP A 46 12.85 9.87 1.56
CA ASP A 46 12.97 11.11 2.35
C ASP A 46 13.52 12.29 1.53
N ARG A 47 14.53 12.02 0.69
CA ARG A 47 15.16 12.99 -0.19
C ARG A 47 14.28 13.42 -1.36
N ALA A 48 13.41 12.55 -1.84
CA ALA A 48 12.53 12.84 -2.99
C ALA A 48 11.24 13.56 -2.59
N LEU A 49 10.77 13.38 -1.35
CA LEU A 49 9.50 13.93 -0.90
C LEU A 49 9.37 15.46 -1.09
N PRO A 50 10.35 16.31 -0.72
CA PRO A 50 10.25 17.75 -0.98
C PRO A 50 10.06 18.08 -2.46
N LEU A 51 10.79 17.39 -3.35
CA LEU A 51 10.67 17.57 -4.80
C LEU A 51 9.29 17.14 -5.30
N PHE A 52 8.76 16.00 -4.83
CA PHE A 52 7.41 15.60 -5.20
C PHE A 52 6.36 16.63 -4.79
N ARG A 53 6.44 17.18 -3.57
CA ARG A 53 5.47 18.19 -3.12
C ARG A 53 5.53 19.43 -4.02
N GLU A 54 6.73 19.96 -4.26
CA GLU A 54 6.92 21.12 -5.13
C GLU A 54 6.39 20.87 -6.55
N GLU A 55 6.72 19.73 -7.16
CA GLU A 55 6.28 19.42 -8.52
C GLU A 55 4.77 19.17 -8.62
N LEU A 56 4.17 18.48 -7.64
CA LEU A 56 2.73 18.18 -7.63
C LEU A 56 1.87 19.44 -7.41
N GLU A 57 2.36 20.39 -6.62
CA GLU A 57 1.71 21.69 -6.41
C GLU A 57 1.54 22.46 -7.72
N LYS A 58 2.51 22.37 -8.65
CA LYS A 58 2.43 22.99 -10.00
C LYS A 58 1.23 22.49 -10.81
N PHE A 59 0.71 21.29 -10.50
CA PHE A 59 -0.47 20.69 -11.15
C PHE A 59 -1.77 20.82 -10.33
N GLY A 60 -1.73 21.53 -9.20
CA GLY A 60 -2.87 21.78 -8.34
C GLY A 60 -3.14 20.71 -7.28
N LEU A 61 -2.22 19.76 -7.07
CA LEU A 61 -2.30 18.78 -5.97
C LEU A 61 -1.71 19.40 -4.70
N LEU A 62 -2.44 20.36 -4.13
CA LEU A 62 -1.96 21.27 -3.07
C LEU A 62 -1.88 20.63 -1.68
N HIS A 63 -2.47 19.45 -1.49
CA HIS A 63 -2.49 18.76 -0.21
C HIS A 63 -1.71 17.46 -0.32
N SER A 64 -0.69 17.25 0.51
CA SER A 64 0.08 16.01 0.50
C SER A 64 0.46 15.55 1.90
N ILE A 65 0.50 14.22 2.07
CA ILE A 65 0.98 13.54 3.28
C ILE A 65 1.84 12.34 2.90
N ASP A 66 2.80 11.97 3.74
CA ASP A 66 3.64 10.81 3.50
C ASP A 66 3.85 9.99 4.78
N SER A 67 4.07 8.69 4.59
CA SER A 67 4.25 7.77 5.70
C SER A 67 5.55 7.99 6.48
N LEU A 68 6.61 8.50 5.86
CA LEU A 68 7.90 8.69 6.53
C LEU A 68 7.80 9.76 7.62
N ALA A 69 7.18 10.89 7.30
CA ALA A 69 6.91 11.97 8.24
C ALA A 69 5.86 11.55 9.29
N LEU A 70 4.76 10.92 8.88
CA LEU A 70 3.68 10.54 9.80
C LEU A 70 4.11 9.48 10.81
N VAL A 71 4.92 8.50 10.41
CA VAL A 71 5.47 7.49 11.33
C VAL A 71 6.40 8.16 12.36
N GLU A 72 7.20 9.14 11.95
CA GLU A 72 8.06 9.88 12.87
C GLU A 72 7.23 10.75 13.84
N ILE A 73 6.16 11.40 13.36
CA ILE A 73 5.23 12.16 14.20
C ILE A 73 4.55 11.24 15.23
N ALA A 74 4.01 10.10 14.78
CA ALA A 74 3.37 9.13 15.66
C ALA A 74 4.35 8.53 16.67
N ARG A 75 5.62 8.36 16.29
CA ARG A 75 6.70 7.94 17.21
C ARG A 75 6.91 8.96 18.30
N VAL A 76 7.05 10.24 17.93
CA VAL A 76 7.28 11.33 18.89
C VAL A 76 6.08 11.45 19.84
N ALA A 77 4.85 11.37 19.32
CA ALA A 77 3.63 11.39 20.13
C ALA A 77 3.58 10.21 21.13
N TYR A 78 3.82 8.99 20.65
CA TYR A 78 3.87 7.78 21.49
C TYR A 78 4.93 7.90 22.59
N MET A 79 6.13 8.37 22.23
CA MET A 79 7.22 8.56 23.18
C MET A 79 6.87 9.63 24.22
N ALA A 80 6.21 10.73 23.83
CA ALA A 80 5.82 11.79 24.76
C ALA A 80 4.81 11.30 25.81
N GLU A 81 3.82 10.50 25.41
CA GLU A 81 2.86 9.89 26.34
C GLU A 81 3.56 8.94 27.33
N ARG A 82 4.42 8.06 26.83
CA ARG A 82 5.14 7.09 27.67
C ARG A 82 6.22 7.72 28.53
N LEU A 83 6.77 8.86 28.14
CA LEU A 83 7.73 9.61 28.96
C LEU A 83 7.06 10.15 30.22
N ASN A 84 5.80 10.59 30.12
CA ASN A 84 5.02 11.02 31.28
C ASN A 84 4.79 9.84 32.24
N ASP A 85 4.44 8.65 31.71
CA ASP A 85 4.31 7.43 32.51
C ASP A 85 5.63 7.03 33.19
N LEU A 86 6.76 7.08 32.47
CA LEU A 86 8.08 6.74 33.01
C LEU A 86 8.51 7.70 34.11
N ARG A 87 8.26 9.02 33.93
CA ARG A 87 8.52 10.03 34.95
C ARG A 87 7.66 9.82 36.19
N ALA A 88 6.39 9.48 36.01
CA ALA A 88 5.48 9.19 37.12
C ALA A 88 5.91 7.96 37.95
N ARG A 89 6.63 7.01 37.35
CA ARG A 89 7.17 5.80 38.03
C ARG A 89 8.46 6.04 38.83
N GLY A 90 8.95 7.28 38.92
CA GLY A 90 9.98 7.66 39.90
C GLY A 90 11.40 7.14 39.60
N ALA A 91 11.81 7.06 38.33
CA ALA A 91 13.21 6.77 38.00
C ALA A 91 14.10 7.99 38.36
N ASN A 92 14.54 8.06 39.61
CA ASN A 92 15.48 9.08 40.09
C ASN A 92 16.91 8.88 39.56
N ASP A 93 17.19 7.76 38.88
CA ASP A 93 18.45 7.51 38.18
C ASP A 93 18.36 7.96 36.71
N PRO A 94 19.11 9.01 36.32
CA PRO A 94 19.16 9.48 34.94
C PRO A 94 19.59 8.41 33.93
N PHE A 95 20.46 7.47 34.33
CA PHE A 95 20.94 6.42 33.44
C PHE A 95 19.84 5.38 33.18
N GLN A 96 19.18 4.86 34.22
CA GLN A 96 18.05 3.96 34.05
C GLN A 96 16.90 4.61 33.28
N PHE A 97 16.65 5.90 33.50
CA PHE A 97 15.65 6.66 32.73
C PHE A 97 16.03 6.72 31.23
N ALA A 98 17.27 7.10 30.91
CA ALA A 98 17.76 7.12 29.53
C ALA A 98 17.74 5.73 28.88
N TYR A 99 18.09 4.68 29.61
CA TYR A 99 18.02 3.29 29.15
C TYR A 99 16.57 2.86 28.85
N ASN A 100 15.62 3.18 29.73
CA ASN A 100 14.20 2.88 29.51
C ASN A 100 13.64 3.63 28.30
N VAL A 101 14.05 4.89 28.09
CA VAL A 101 13.70 5.66 26.88
C VAL A 101 14.28 5.00 25.63
N SER A 102 15.53 4.51 25.67
CA SER A 102 16.14 3.76 24.57
C SER A 102 15.34 2.50 24.23
N ARG A 103 14.96 1.71 25.24
CA ARG A 103 14.15 0.49 25.05
C ARG A 103 12.75 0.76 24.50
N LEU A 104 12.10 1.85 24.94
CA LEU A 104 10.82 2.28 24.36
C LEU A 104 10.98 2.68 22.88
N SER A 105 12.08 3.35 22.54
CA SER A 105 12.38 3.70 21.16
C SER A 105 12.63 2.45 20.29
N GLU A 106 13.30 1.42 20.82
CA GLU A 106 13.55 0.14 20.12
C GLU A 106 12.26 -0.67 19.90
N GLN A 107 11.28 -0.58 20.80
CA GLN A 107 9.97 -1.22 20.60
C GLN A 107 9.22 -0.60 19.41
N TYR A 108 9.49 0.67 19.11
CA TYR A 108 8.88 1.38 17.99
C TYR A 108 9.66 1.20 16.67
N TYR A 109 10.97 0.94 16.75
CA TYR A 109 11.86 0.67 15.62
C TYR A 109 12.70 -0.58 15.93
N PRO A 110 12.24 -1.80 15.56
CA PRO A 110 13.08 -2.97 15.71
C PRO A 110 14.38 -2.79 14.90
N PRO A 111 15.56 -3.06 15.48
CA PRO A 111 16.82 -2.87 14.77
C PRO A 111 16.84 -3.62 13.42
N GLY A 112 17.28 -2.91 12.37
CA GLY A 112 17.37 -3.43 10.99
C GLY A 112 16.31 -2.92 10.01
N GLU A 113 15.44 -1.98 10.39
CA GLU A 113 14.56 -1.27 9.45
C GLU A 113 15.36 -0.29 8.57
N ALA A 114 15.50 -0.60 7.29
CA ALA A 114 15.95 0.39 6.32
C ALA A 114 14.82 1.39 6.07
N LYS A 115 14.99 2.63 6.55
CA LYS A 115 14.13 3.80 6.29
C LYS A 115 14.18 4.28 4.82
N SER A 116 14.46 3.40 3.85
CA SER A 116 14.80 3.87 2.50
C SER A 116 13.58 4.31 1.70
N CYS A 117 12.39 3.75 1.96
CA CYS A 117 11.22 3.99 1.12
C CYS A 117 9.91 4.03 1.94
N GLY A 118 9.03 4.95 1.56
CA GLY A 118 7.67 5.10 2.09
C GLY A 118 6.62 5.28 1.00
N CYS A 119 5.49 5.85 1.38
CA CYS A 119 4.34 6.12 0.51
C CYS A 119 3.92 7.59 0.63
N LEU A 120 3.38 8.17 -0.44
CA LEU A 120 2.87 9.54 -0.52
C LEU A 120 1.43 9.50 -1.02
N ILE A 121 0.56 10.31 -0.45
CA ILE A 121 -0.73 10.70 -1.05
C ILE A 121 -0.67 12.20 -1.31
N ALA A 122 -1.02 12.62 -2.52
CA ALA A 122 -1.26 14.03 -2.83
C ALA A 122 -2.62 14.19 -3.51
N SER A 123 -3.27 15.33 -3.27
CA SER A 123 -4.68 15.53 -3.57
C SER A 123 -4.98 16.99 -3.87
N ARG A 124 -5.94 17.23 -4.76
CA ARG A 124 -6.57 18.55 -4.97
C ARG A 124 -7.46 18.95 -3.80
N TYR A 125 -7.92 17.97 -3.03
CA TYR A 125 -8.81 18.12 -1.90
C TYR A 125 -8.04 18.03 -0.57
N PRO A 126 -8.49 18.71 0.50
CA PRO A 126 -7.87 18.63 1.81
C PRO A 126 -7.71 17.20 2.32
N LEU A 127 -6.57 16.94 2.97
CA LEU A 127 -6.22 15.65 3.57
C LEU A 127 -6.12 15.79 5.08
N THR A 128 -6.82 14.91 5.81
CA THR A 128 -6.62 14.71 7.24
C THR A 128 -5.89 13.38 7.45
N PRO A 129 -4.65 13.36 7.96
CA PRO A 129 -3.89 12.12 8.13
C PRO A 129 -4.55 11.21 9.17
N LEU A 130 -4.54 9.91 8.90
CA LEU A 130 -4.90 8.87 9.86
C LEU A 130 -3.64 8.35 10.58
N ASN A 131 -3.84 7.75 11.76
CA ASN A 131 -2.73 7.32 12.59
C ASN A 131 -2.04 6.10 11.95
N PRO A 132 -0.75 6.17 11.58
CA PRO A 132 -0.05 5.05 10.97
C PRO A 132 0.08 3.82 11.88
N LEU A 133 -0.16 3.99 13.19
CA LEU A 133 -0.17 2.89 14.16
C LEU A 133 -1.43 2.04 14.13
N ASP A 134 -2.49 2.49 13.46
CA ASP A 134 -3.74 1.72 13.36
C ASP A 134 -3.55 0.47 12.48
N PHE A 135 -2.52 0.46 11.62
CA PHE A 135 -2.06 -0.72 10.91
C PHE A 135 -1.03 -1.48 11.74
N ASP A 136 -1.41 -2.67 12.20
CA ASP A 136 -0.47 -3.60 12.82
C ASP A 136 0.35 -4.37 11.78
N ILE A 137 1.27 -3.66 11.14
CA ILE A 137 2.25 -4.17 10.16
C ILE A 137 3.68 -4.02 10.67
N PRO A 138 4.65 -4.84 10.20
CA PRO A 138 6.04 -4.75 10.66
C PRO A 138 6.70 -3.40 10.34
N TRP A 139 6.48 -2.89 9.11
CA TRP A 139 7.10 -1.67 8.61
C TRP A 139 6.03 -0.59 8.40
N LYS A 140 5.83 0.27 9.40
CA LYS A 140 4.71 1.23 9.43
C LYS A 140 4.72 2.21 8.26
N GLN A 141 5.90 2.52 7.73
CA GLN A 141 6.07 3.39 6.56
C GLN A 141 5.54 2.79 5.26
N ARG A 142 5.18 1.51 5.23
CA ARG A 142 4.60 0.86 4.05
C ARG A 142 3.13 1.18 3.82
N VAL A 143 2.48 1.91 4.73
CA VAL A 143 1.12 2.40 4.52
C VAL A 143 1.05 3.88 4.91
N VAL A 144 0.38 4.68 4.08
CA VAL A 144 -0.06 6.03 4.43
C VAL A 144 -1.57 6.09 4.25
N SER A 145 -2.26 6.75 5.17
CA SER A 145 -3.72 6.84 5.14
C SER A 145 -4.20 8.25 5.46
N ALA A 146 -5.25 8.69 4.77
CA ALA A 146 -5.91 9.95 5.03
C ALA A 146 -7.42 9.88 4.76
N VAL A 147 -8.15 10.75 5.46
CA VAL A 147 -9.48 11.18 5.03
C VAL A 147 -9.31 12.28 3.99
N VAL A 148 -9.94 12.11 2.84
CA VAL A 148 -10.04 13.09 1.77
C VAL A 148 -11.36 13.84 1.91
N SER A 149 -11.32 15.16 2.06
CA SER A 149 -12.52 16.00 2.11
C SER A 149 -12.87 16.52 0.71
N ALA A 150 -13.40 15.64 -0.15
CA ALA A 150 -13.78 15.99 -1.51
C ALA A 150 -15.16 16.68 -1.56
N PRO A 151 -15.49 17.42 -2.63
CA PRO A 151 -16.78 18.08 -2.75
C PRO A 151 -17.98 17.11 -2.72
N ALA A 152 -17.81 15.85 -3.14
CA ALA A 152 -18.86 14.82 -3.10
C ALA A 152 -19.07 14.21 -1.70
N GLY A 153 -18.13 14.42 -0.77
CA GLY A 153 -18.16 13.86 0.57
C GLY A 153 -16.78 13.40 1.03
N GLU A 154 -16.72 12.92 2.27
CA GLU A 154 -15.50 12.37 2.84
C GLU A 154 -15.36 10.87 2.56
N PHE A 155 -14.13 10.45 2.26
CA PHE A 155 -13.76 9.05 2.15
C PHE A 155 -12.31 8.85 2.61
N GLU A 156 -11.95 7.61 2.93
CA GLU A 156 -10.57 7.26 3.31
C GLU A 156 -9.80 6.75 2.10
N VAL A 157 -8.54 7.13 2.00
CA VAL A 157 -7.58 6.57 1.05
C VAL A 157 -6.43 5.96 1.84
N HIS A 158 -6.18 4.68 1.60
CA HIS A 158 -5.06 3.92 2.11
C HIS A 158 -4.14 3.60 0.92
N ASN A 159 -2.93 4.12 0.94
CA ASN A 159 -1.89 3.80 -0.02
C ASN A 159 -0.89 2.85 0.65
N ALA A 160 -0.73 1.66 0.08
CA ALA A 160 0.12 0.59 0.61
C ALA A 160 1.23 0.21 -0.37
N HIS A 161 2.40 -0.13 0.17
CA HIS A 161 3.48 -0.79 -0.54
C HIS A 161 3.90 -2.04 0.23
N VAL A 162 3.35 -3.19 -0.16
CA VAL A 162 3.72 -4.47 0.44
C VAL A 162 5.11 -4.87 -0.07
N PRO A 163 6.06 -5.27 0.80
CA PRO A 163 7.40 -5.60 0.35
C PRO A 163 7.46 -6.91 -0.44
N THR A 164 8.48 -7.04 -1.30
CA THR A 164 8.75 -8.30 -1.99
C THR A 164 9.16 -9.40 -1.00
N ALA A 165 8.88 -10.65 -1.37
CA ALA A 165 9.36 -11.84 -0.65
C ALA A 165 10.80 -12.25 -1.05
N ILE A 166 11.47 -11.49 -1.92
CA ILE A 166 12.76 -11.89 -2.50
C ILE A 166 13.87 -11.78 -1.45
N GLY A 167 14.78 -12.75 -1.45
CA GLY A 167 16.09 -12.66 -0.79
C GLY A 167 16.22 -13.44 0.51
N THR A 168 15.29 -13.30 1.46
CA THR A 168 15.39 -13.98 2.77
C THR A 168 14.04 -14.45 3.30
N ARG A 169 14.04 -15.51 4.13
CA ARG A 169 12.85 -15.97 4.88
C ARG A 169 12.21 -14.87 5.72
N ARG A 170 13.00 -13.90 6.20
CA ARG A 170 12.49 -12.73 6.92
C ARG A 170 11.60 -11.87 6.01
N ASN A 171 11.96 -11.69 4.74
CA ASN A 171 11.17 -10.91 3.80
C ASN A 171 9.83 -11.60 3.46
N GLU A 172 9.82 -12.93 3.39
CA GLU A 172 8.58 -13.70 3.25
C GLU A 172 7.63 -13.45 4.44
N ILE A 173 8.14 -13.55 5.67
CA ILE A 173 7.37 -13.28 6.89
C ILE A 173 6.85 -11.84 6.89
N VAL A 174 7.72 -10.87 6.63
CA VAL A 174 7.33 -9.46 6.63
C VAL A 174 6.25 -9.18 5.58
N LYS A 175 6.36 -9.72 4.36
CA LYS A 175 5.31 -9.59 3.33
C LYS A 175 3.97 -10.10 3.84
N ALA A 176 3.93 -11.33 4.36
CA ALA A 176 2.69 -11.95 4.84
C ALA A 176 2.12 -11.21 6.06
N GLU A 177 2.95 -10.77 7.00
CA GLU A 177 2.52 -9.97 8.16
C GLU A 177 2.00 -8.59 7.75
N THR A 178 2.59 -7.94 6.74
CA THR A 178 2.07 -6.69 6.17
C THR A 178 0.67 -6.88 5.58
N LEU A 179 0.47 -7.92 4.77
CA LEU A 179 -0.85 -8.21 4.18
C LEU A 179 -1.90 -8.55 5.24
N ALA A 180 -1.54 -9.39 6.21
CA ALA A 180 -2.42 -9.75 7.30
C ALA A 180 -2.81 -8.53 8.16
N GLY A 181 -1.87 -7.61 8.41
CA GLY A 181 -2.13 -6.35 9.12
C GLY A 181 -3.02 -5.39 8.34
N ILE A 182 -2.83 -5.27 7.02
CA ILE A 182 -3.73 -4.51 6.12
C ILE A 182 -5.15 -5.07 6.20
N TYR A 183 -5.31 -6.38 6.02
CA TYR A 183 -6.62 -7.02 6.10
C TYR A 183 -7.27 -6.79 7.47
N ARG A 184 -6.54 -7.02 8.57
CA ARG A 184 -7.09 -6.86 9.94
C ARG A 184 -7.64 -5.46 10.20
N HIS A 185 -6.98 -4.42 9.69
CA HIS A 185 -7.45 -3.05 9.84
C HIS A 185 -8.68 -2.75 8.96
N LEU A 186 -8.68 -3.26 7.72
CA LEU A 186 -9.72 -2.92 6.73
C LEU A 186 -10.94 -3.84 6.76
N ALA A 187 -10.83 -5.06 7.29
CA ALA A 187 -11.88 -6.07 7.42
C ALA A 187 -12.90 -5.74 8.52
N VAL A 188 -13.43 -4.53 8.46
CA VAL A 188 -14.43 -3.96 9.35
C VAL A 188 -15.50 -3.27 8.51
N GLN A 189 -16.73 -3.27 9.00
CA GLN A 189 -17.79 -2.47 8.39
C GLN A 189 -17.51 -0.99 8.66
N SER A 190 -17.52 -0.17 7.61
CA SER A 190 -17.26 1.27 7.71
C SER A 190 -18.46 2.05 7.22
N ALA A 191 -18.85 3.08 7.97
CA ALA A 191 -19.87 4.04 7.52
C ALA A 191 -19.32 5.00 6.45
N ARG A 192 -18.01 5.24 6.47
CA ARG A 192 -17.31 6.09 5.50
C ARG A 192 -16.80 5.24 4.33
N PRO A 193 -16.98 5.65 3.06
CA PRO A 193 -16.39 4.97 1.92
C PRO A 193 -14.87 4.95 2.00
N ARG A 194 -14.24 3.91 1.46
CA ARG A 194 -12.79 3.72 1.54
C ARG A 194 -12.21 3.32 0.18
N ILE A 195 -10.94 3.64 -0.03
CA ILE A 195 -10.11 3.19 -1.13
C ILE A 195 -8.83 2.59 -0.55
N LEU A 196 -8.46 1.37 -0.94
CA LEU A 196 -7.12 0.81 -0.76
C LEU A 196 -6.44 0.75 -2.13
N CYS A 197 -5.24 1.28 -2.25
CA CYS A 197 -4.48 1.23 -3.49
C CYS A 197 -2.99 1.03 -3.25
N GLY A 198 -2.28 0.63 -4.30
CA GLY A 198 -0.82 0.54 -4.30
C GLY A 198 -0.29 -0.78 -4.79
N ASP A 199 1.02 -0.94 -4.65
CA ASP A 199 1.77 -2.13 -5.02
C ASP A 199 1.72 -3.14 -3.88
N LEU A 200 0.94 -4.20 -4.08
CA LEU A 200 0.74 -5.25 -3.09
C LEU A 200 1.66 -6.47 -3.30
N HIS A 201 2.44 -6.50 -4.37
CA HIS A 201 3.29 -7.65 -4.72
C HIS A 201 2.56 -9.02 -4.72
N ILE A 202 1.26 -9.03 -5.00
CA ILE A 202 0.40 -10.23 -5.07
C ILE A 202 -0.60 -10.06 -6.22
N PRO A 203 -1.20 -11.12 -6.78
CA PRO A 203 -0.89 -12.54 -6.57
C PRO A 203 0.26 -13.04 -7.46
N GLU A 204 0.60 -14.33 -7.39
CA GLU A 204 1.49 -14.95 -8.37
C GLU A 204 0.84 -14.98 -9.76
N ALA A 205 -0.44 -15.35 -9.87
CA ALA A 205 -1.17 -15.29 -11.13
C ALA A 205 -2.68 -15.14 -10.92
N GLU A 206 -3.36 -14.68 -11.96
CA GLU A 206 -4.81 -14.71 -12.07
C GLU A 206 -5.15 -15.41 -13.39
N LEU A 207 -5.96 -16.46 -13.32
CA LEU A 207 -6.35 -17.26 -14.47
C LEU A 207 -7.67 -16.75 -15.08
N PRO A 208 -7.91 -16.97 -16.39
CA PRO A 208 -9.13 -16.49 -17.04
C PRO A 208 -10.44 -17.01 -16.44
N ASP A 209 -10.41 -18.17 -15.79
CA ASP A 209 -11.56 -18.79 -15.12
C ASP A 209 -11.92 -18.18 -13.76
N GLY A 210 -11.15 -17.21 -13.28
CA GLY A 210 -11.34 -16.58 -11.97
C GLY A 210 -10.43 -17.12 -10.87
N THR A 211 -9.65 -18.16 -11.15
CA THR A 211 -8.71 -18.72 -10.16
C THR A 211 -7.60 -17.73 -9.86
N ILE A 212 -7.47 -17.35 -8.59
CA ILE A 212 -6.33 -16.57 -8.07
C ILE A 212 -5.29 -17.56 -7.53
N VAL A 213 -4.06 -17.40 -7.99
CA VAL A 213 -2.93 -18.23 -7.60
C VAL A 213 -2.01 -17.39 -6.70
N PRO A 214 -2.09 -17.53 -5.36
CA PRO A 214 -1.20 -16.81 -4.44
C PRO A 214 0.21 -17.42 -4.44
N PHE A 215 1.23 -16.66 -4.03
CA PHE A 215 2.61 -17.18 -3.94
C PHE A 215 2.75 -18.31 -2.92
N TYR A 216 1.92 -18.30 -1.88
CA TYR A 216 1.95 -19.34 -0.85
C TYR A 216 1.13 -20.59 -1.22
N ARG A 217 0.76 -20.78 -2.50
CA ARG A 217 0.00 -21.97 -2.95
C ARG A 217 0.71 -23.29 -2.65
N ASP A 218 2.02 -23.36 -2.89
CA ASP A 218 2.82 -24.59 -2.77
C ASP A 218 3.11 -24.94 -1.29
N ILE A 219 2.71 -24.05 -0.37
CA ILE A 219 2.76 -24.27 1.07
C ILE A 219 1.45 -24.96 1.54
N ILE A 220 0.40 -25.02 0.73
CA ILE A 220 -0.78 -25.83 1.01
C ILE A 220 -0.54 -27.28 0.56
N PRO A 221 -0.78 -28.29 1.40
CA PRO A 221 -0.52 -29.70 1.06
C PRO A 221 -1.39 -30.31 -0.07
N ASP A 222 -2.44 -29.63 -0.56
CA ASP A 222 -3.42 -30.21 -1.48
C ASP A 222 -3.80 -29.23 -2.61
N GLU A 223 -3.65 -29.69 -3.87
CA GLU A 223 -3.93 -28.95 -5.12
C GLU A 223 -5.42 -28.58 -5.27
N THR A 224 -6.29 -29.14 -4.43
CA THR A 224 -7.74 -28.93 -4.47
C THR A 224 -8.22 -27.62 -3.80
N TYR A 225 -7.31 -26.79 -3.29
CA TYR A 225 -7.65 -25.60 -2.45
C TYR A 225 -8.60 -25.95 -1.29
N ASN A 226 -8.62 -27.22 -0.89
CA ASN A 226 -9.58 -27.73 0.06
C ASN A 226 -9.18 -27.24 1.46
N THR A 227 -10.10 -26.59 2.16
CA THR A 227 -9.87 -25.88 3.43
C THR A 227 -9.56 -26.79 4.64
N MET A 228 -9.30 -28.08 4.39
CA MET A 228 -9.04 -29.14 5.38
C MET A 228 -7.54 -29.29 5.70
N ILE A 229 -6.78 -28.19 5.71
CA ILE A 229 -5.41 -28.19 6.23
C ILE A 229 -5.50 -28.23 7.75
N SER A 230 -4.81 -29.16 8.40
CA SER A 230 -4.71 -29.19 9.85
C SER A 230 -4.11 -27.87 10.37
N GLU A 231 -4.74 -27.26 11.38
CA GLU A 231 -4.20 -26.05 12.03
C GLU A 231 -2.82 -26.28 12.67
N SER A 232 -2.42 -27.54 12.85
CA SER A 232 -1.11 -27.93 13.38
C SER A 232 0.04 -27.87 12.38
N ASP A 233 -0.23 -27.78 11.07
CA ASP A 233 0.83 -27.76 10.07
C ASP A 233 1.38 -26.35 9.88
N GLU A 234 2.65 -26.16 10.25
CA GLU A 234 3.30 -24.86 10.25
C GLU A 234 4.34 -24.69 9.13
N TYR A 235 4.54 -23.43 8.73
CA TYR A 235 5.66 -22.95 7.94
C TYR A 235 6.20 -21.68 8.58
N LEU A 236 7.50 -21.67 8.91
CA LEU A 236 8.20 -20.57 9.59
C LEU A 236 7.48 -20.08 10.87
N GLY A 237 6.94 -21.00 11.67
CA GLY A 237 6.29 -20.69 12.96
C GLY A 237 4.90 -20.07 12.85
N ARG A 238 4.24 -20.21 11.70
CA ARG A 238 2.83 -19.84 11.46
C ARG A 238 2.09 -20.99 10.78
N PRO A 239 0.80 -21.21 11.03
CA PRO A 239 0.01 -22.21 10.31
C PRO A 239 0.05 -21.99 8.80
N ARG A 240 0.16 -23.05 8.00
CA ARG A 240 0.22 -22.94 6.52
C ARG A 240 -0.98 -22.21 5.92
N LYS A 241 -2.18 -22.43 6.48
CA LYS A 241 -3.41 -21.71 6.11
C LYS A 241 -3.31 -20.19 6.33
N TRP A 242 -2.55 -19.75 7.33
CA TRP A 242 -2.33 -18.31 7.58
C TRP A 242 -1.59 -17.64 6.43
N TRP A 243 -0.60 -18.31 5.84
CA TRP A 243 0.16 -17.80 4.68
C TRP A 243 -0.72 -17.63 3.46
N TYR A 244 -1.51 -18.65 3.11
CA TYR A 244 -2.47 -18.56 2.02
C TYR A 244 -3.48 -17.43 2.23
N ASN A 245 -4.03 -17.34 3.45
CA ASN A 245 -4.98 -16.31 3.81
C ASN A 245 -4.37 -14.90 3.81
N ALA A 246 -3.06 -14.73 3.97
CA ALA A 246 -2.43 -13.41 3.89
C ALA A 246 -2.72 -12.74 2.55
N GLU A 247 -2.65 -13.46 1.43
CA GLU A 247 -3.00 -12.91 0.10
C GLU A 247 -4.51 -12.95 -0.16
N MET A 248 -5.14 -14.08 0.14
CA MET A 248 -6.54 -14.34 -0.23
C MET A 248 -7.55 -13.53 0.60
N ASN A 249 -7.20 -13.14 1.81
CA ASN A 249 -8.05 -12.23 2.56
C ASN A 249 -8.03 -10.81 1.98
N VAL A 250 -6.91 -10.40 1.38
CA VAL A 250 -6.80 -9.07 0.76
C VAL A 250 -7.46 -9.06 -0.62
N LEU A 251 -7.12 -10.01 -1.51
CA LEU A 251 -7.55 -9.99 -2.91
C LEU A 251 -9.07 -10.18 -3.07
N PRO A 252 -9.67 -11.33 -2.73
CA PRO A 252 -11.12 -11.47 -2.71
C PRO A 252 -11.77 -11.14 -1.36
N GLY A 253 -11.11 -11.37 -0.21
CA GLY A 253 -11.75 -11.28 1.10
C GLY A 253 -12.21 -9.86 1.50
N LEU A 254 -11.51 -8.81 1.07
CA LEU A 254 -11.91 -7.43 1.35
C LEU A 254 -13.23 -7.03 0.69
N ALA A 255 -13.70 -7.77 -0.33
CA ALA A 255 -14.99 -7.53 -0.96
C ALA A 255 -16.17 -7.65 0.03
N GLU A 256 -16.05 -8.50 1.07
CA GLU A 256 -17.06 -8.64 2.14
C GLU A 256 -17.20 -7.36 3.00
N TYR A 257 -16.20 -6.48 2.94
CA TYR A 257 -16.11 -5.24 3.71
C TYR A 257 -16.16 -4.00 2.80
N ASP A 258 -16.89 -4.12 1.67
CA ASP A 258 -17.06 -3.07 0.67
C ASP A 258 -15.74 -2.59 0.06
N LEU A 259 -14.75 -3.48 -0.07
CA LEU A 259 -13.47 -3.20 -0.74
C LEU A 259 -13.13 -4.29 -1.77
N PRO A 260 -13.95 -4.50 -2.81
CA PRO A 260 -13.62 -5.40 -3.92
C PRO A 260 -12.52 -4.83 -4.82
N ASP A 261 -11.70 -5.69 -5.43
CA ASP A 261 -10.77 -5.28 -6.50
C ASP A 261 -11.58 -4.72 -7.67
N VAL A 262 -11.42 -3.43 -7.93
CA VAL A 262 -12.27 -2.71 -8.86
C VAL A 262 -11.96 -3.09 -10.31
N PHE A 263 -10.70 -3.37 -10.65
CA PHE A 263 -10.34 -3.82 -12.00
C PHE A 263 -11.06 -5.13 -12.32
N ARG A 264 -11.01 -6.10 -11.40
CA ARG A 264 -11.68 -7.39 -11.58
C ARG A 264 -13.20 -7.28 -11.54
N ARG A 265 -13.76 -6.37 -10.75
CA ARG A 265 -15.19 -6.09 -10.78
C ARG A 265 -15.66 -5.55 -12.14
N LEU A 266 -14.90 -4.63 -12.75
CA LEU A 266 -15.30 -3.98 -14.01
C LEU A 266 -15.05 -4.85 -15.24
N HIS A 267 -13.95 -5.61 -15.26
CA HIS A 267 -13.47 -6.30 -16.46
C HIS A 267 -13.51 -7.83 -16.38
N GLY A 268 -13.81 -8.38 -15.20
CA GLY A 268 -13.72 -9.82 -14.95
C GLY A 268 -12.30 -10.36 -15.05
N TYR A 269 -12.17 -11.69 -15.03
CA TYR A 269 -10.88 -12.39 -15.05
C TYR A 269 -10.37 -12.72 -16.46
N GLN A 270 -11.26 -12.69 -17.47
CA GLN A 270 -10.88 -12.90 -18.87
C GLN A 270 -10.02 -11.76 -19.43
N ALA A 271 -10.18 -10.54 -18.89
CA ALA A 271 -9.32 -9.41 -19.21
C ALA A 271 -7.91 -9.66 -18.66
N ARG A 272 -6.92 -9.78 -19.55
CA ARG A 272 -5.51 -9.92 -19.16
C ARG A 272 -4.89 -8.55 -19.00
N GLU A 273 -4.21 -8.36 -17.88
CA GLU A 273 -3.60 -7.08 -17.53
C GLU A 273 -2.42 -7.27 -16.57
N TYR A 274 -1.48 -6.33 -16.54
CA TYR A 274 -0.27 -6.37 -15.74
C TYR A 274 0.31 -4.97 -15.46
N SER A 275 0.76 -4.74 -14.24
CA SER A 275 1.39 -3.48 -13.86
C SER A 275 2.92 -3.57 -13.93
N TRP A 276 3.51 -4.67 -13.48
CA TRP A 276 4.95 -4.88 -13.41
C TRP A 276 5.44 -5.90 -14.43
N CYS A 277 6.59 -5.63 -15.06
CA CYS A 277 7.29 -6.57 -15.93
C CYS A 277 8.79 -6.58 -15.60
N PRO A 278 9.46 -7.74 -15.57
CA PRO A 278 10.90 -7.79 -15.38
C PRO A 278 11.64 -7.19 -16.58
N ASP A 279 12.68 -6.39 -16.32
CA ASP A 279 13.53 -5.75 -17.35
C ASP A 279 14.19 -6.77 -18.29
N ARG A 280 14.54 -7.96 -17.76
CA ARG A 280 15.08 -9.13 -18.47
C ARG A 280 14.72 -10.42 -17.72
N GLY A 281 14.43 -11.48 -18.45
CA GLY A 281 14.31 -12.86 -17.94
C GLY A 281 14.72 -13.86 -19.03
N PRO A 282 14.82 -15.16 -18.74
CA PRO A 282 14.94 -16.19 -19.78
C PRO A 282 13.88 -15.94 -20.87
N GLU A 283 14.14 -16.29 -22.13
CA GLU A 283 13.13 -16.15 -23.22
C GLU A 283 11.79 -16.83 -22.85
N ASP A 284 11.85 -17.79 -21.93
CA ASP A 284 10.72 -18.57 -21.40
C ASP A 284 9.98 -17.88 -20.22
N VAL A 285 10.50 -16.77 -19.69
CA VAL A 285 9.89 -15.97 -18.62
C VAL A 285 10.11 -14.47 -18.86
N PRO A 286 9.09 -13.80 -19.43
CA PRO A 286 8.62 -12.55 -18.85
C PRO A 286 7.14 -12.71 -18.45
N LYS A 287 6.88 -13.24 -17.25
CA LYS A 287 5.52 -13.34 -16.69
C LYS A 287 5.17 -12.02 -16.02
N CYS A 288 4.83 -10.98 -16.78
CA CYS A 288 4.34 -9.73 -16.19
C CYS A 288 3.21 -10.00 -15.20
N LYS A 289 3.13 -9.19 -14.14
CA LYS A 289 2.25 -9.40 -12.99
C LYS A 289 1.40 -8.17 -12.75
N ARG A 290 0.17 -8.37 -12.28
CA ARG A 290 -0.71 -7.31 -11.83
C ARG A 290 -0.58 -7.20 -10.32
N TYR A 291 0.38 -6.39 -9.87
CA TYR A 291 0.67 -6.16 -8.46
C TYR A 291 0.11 -4.85 -7.93
N ASP A 292 -0.18 -3.91 -8.82
CA ASP A 292 -0.76 -2.62 -8.48
C ASP A 292 -2.28 -2.70 -8.57
N HIS A 293 -2.95 -2.52 -7.44
CA HIS A 293 -4.41 -2.68 -7.31
C HIS A 293 -5.08 -1.39 -6.85
N ILE A 294 -6.38 -1.28 -7.13
CA ILE A 294 -7.30 -0.35 -6.49
C ILE A 294 -8.53 -1.15 -6.05
N PHE A 295 -8.79 -1.13 -4.75
CA PHE A 295 -10.00 -1.60 -4.09
C PHE A 295 -10.79 -0.38 -3.63
N ALA A 296 -12.10 -0.36 -3.84
CA ALA A 296 -12.89 0.80 -3.46
C ALA A 296 -14.33 0.44 -3.10
N SER A 297 -14.86 1.21 -2.15
CA SER A 297 -16.27 1.22 -1.80
C SER A 297 -17.17 1.37 -3.00
N THR A 298 -18.20 0.52 -3.07
CA THR A 298 -19.28 0.59 -4.07
C THR A 298 -19.90 1.98 -4.16
N ARG A 299 -20.06 2.64 -3.00
CA ARG A 299 -20.66 3.96 -2.87
C ARG A 299 -19.87 5.08 -3.55
N LEU A 300 -18.57 4.89 -3.80
CA LEU A 300 -17.77 5.84 -4.59
C LEU A 300 -18.05 5.71 -6.10
N ASN A 301 -18.86 4.74 -6.51
CA ASN A 301 -19.27 4.51 -7.90
C ASN A 301 -18.09 4.51 -8.88
N PRO A 302 -17.17 3.53 -8.76
CA PRO A 302 -16.07 3.39 -9.72
C PRO A 302 -16.62 3.07 -11.12
N THR A 303 -16.23 3.86 -12.11
CA THR A 303 -16.77 3.77 -13.49
C THR A 303 -15.77 3.27 -14.51
N ALA A 304 -14.46 3.47 -14.29
CA ALA A 304 -13.42 2.95 -15.19
C ALA A 304 -12.10 2.70 -14.45
N CYS A 305 -11.39 1.64 -14.84
CA CYS A 305 -10.09 1.26 -14.29
C CYS A 305 -9.16 0.74 -15.39
N TRP A 306 -7.95 1.28 -15.51
CA TRP A 306 -6.96 0.85 -16.54
C TRP A 306 -5.52 1.17 -16.13
N TYR A 307 -4.55 0.66 -16.88
CA TYR A 307 -3.12 0.85 -16.60
C TYR A 307 -2.45 1.75 -17.65
N LEU A 308 -1.57 2.65 -17.19
CA LEU A 308 -0.78 3.54 -18.02
C LEU A 308 0.56 2.88 -18.39
N HIS A 309 0.52 1.94 -19.34
CA HIS A 309 1.72 1.23 -19.78
C HIS A 309 2.77 2.12 -20.43
N ASP A 310 2.38 3.24 -21.02
CA ASP A 310 3.32 4.17 -21.65
C ASP A 310 4.32 4.76 -20.65
N LEU A 311 3.95 4.90 -19.37
CA LEU A 311 4.88 5.35 -18.34
C LEU A 311 6.03 4.34 -18.15
N ARG A 312 5.70 3.04 -18.14
CA ARG A 312 6.68 1.95 -18.11
C ARG A 312 7.45 1.85 -19.41
N GLY A 313 6.77 1.93 -20.56
CA GLY A 313 7.40 1.87 -21.89
C GLY A 313 8.40 3.00 -22.15
N GLN A 314 8.21 4.16 -21.52
CA GLN A 314 9.16 5.28 -21.53
C GLN A 314 10.34 5.12 -20.54
N GLY A 315 10.40 4.00 -19.81
CA GLY A 315 11.41 3.74 -18.78
C GLY A 315 11.30 4.68 -17.58
N LEU A 316 10.11 5.21 -17.28
CA LEU A 316 9.93 6.05 -16.10
C LEU A 316 9.95 5.18 -14.85
N SER A 317 9.23 4.05 -14.84
CA SER A 317 9.20 3.06 -13.75
C SER A 317 9.14 1.66 -14.39
N ASP A 318 9.55 0.60 -13.70
CA ASP A 318 9.24 -0.77 -14.12
C ASP A 318 7.77 -1.17 -13.87
N HIS A 319 7.01 -0.29 -13.18
CA HIS A 319 5.55 -0.38 -13.01
C HIS A 319 4.78 0.58 -13.94
N SER A 320 3.64 0.09 -14.43
CA SER A 320 2.56 0.93 -14.97
C SER A 320 1.75 1.50 -13.83
N ALA A 321 1.38 2.78 -13.91
CA ALA A 321 0.40 3.35 -12.99
C ALA A 321 -0.98 2.74 -13.23
N VAL A 322 -1.77 2.55 -12.18
CA VAL A 322 -3.19 2.18 -12.27
C VAL A 322 -4.06 3.42 -12.05
N VAL A 323 -5.03 3.62 -12.93
CA VAL A 323 -5.95 4.75 -12.92
C VAL A 323 -7.34 4.27 -12.56
N MET A 324 -8.04 5.04 -11.73
CA MET A 324 -9.44 4.84 -11.41
C MET A 324 -10.22 6.14 -11.60
N ASP A 325 -11.33 6.04 -12.32
CA ASP A 325 -12.34 7.08 -12.40
C ASP A 325 -13.55 6.70 -11.54
N PHE A 326 -14.05 7.68 -10.80
CA PHE A 326 -15.19 7.58 -9.91
C PHE A 326 -16.24 8.65 -10.26
N GLU A 327 -17.50 8.34 -9.99
CA GLU A 327 -18.63 9.29 -10.02
C GLU A 327 -19.36 9.29 -8.66
N PRO A 328 -18.70 9.78 -7.59
CA PRO A 328 -19.14 9.68 -6.19
C PRO A 328 -20.38 10.51 -5.81
#